data_AF-A0A1G1GDC9-F1
#
_entry.id   AF-A0A1G1GDC9-F1
#
_cell.length_a   1.000
_cell.length_b   1.000
_cell.length_c   1.000
_cell.angle_alpha   90.00
_cell.angle_beta   90.00
_cell.angle_gamma   90.00
#
_symmetry.space_group_name_H-M   'P 1'
#
loop_
_entity.id
_entity.type
_entity.pdbx_description
1 polymer ?
#
loop_
_entity_poly.entity_id
_entity_poly.type
_entity_poly.pdbx_seq_one_letter_code
_entity_poly.pdbx_strand_id
1 'polypeptide(L)'
;MTVAEIIKKAMLAGLGAQEKAKEFVDELVKAGELSKSDASSLVKEWVSKAEDSRKEFDNKVKDAIAASFEKLNIPTRDDIEKMEKKLQNISARLAKIESTEGKGGV
;
A
#
# COMPACT_ATOMS: atom_id res chain seq x y z
N MET A 1 14.99 8.10 -7.80
CA MET A 1 13.52 8.31 -7.74
C MET A 1 13.02 7.59 -6.51
N THR A 2 12.47 8.32 -5.54
CA THR A 2 11.91 7.70 -4.35
C THR A 2 10.50 7.19 -4.67
N VAL A 3 10.05 6.12 -4.01
CA VAL A 3 8.69 5.56 -4.19
C VAL A 3 7.61 6.63 -3.96
N ALA A 4 7.86 7.57 -3.05
CA ALA A 4 6.98 8.70 -2.78
C ALA A 4 6.76 9.62 -4.00
N GLU A 5 7.78 9.85 -4.83
CA GLU A 5 7.65 10.68 -6.03
C GLU A 5 6.79 10.02 -7.11
N ILE A 6 6.88 8.69 -7.25
CA ILE A 6 6.08 7.91 -8.20
C ILE A 6 4.60 7.96 -7.80
N ILE A 7 4.30 7.80 -6.51
CA ILE A 7 2.93 7.91 -5.98
C ILE A 7 2.37 9.32 -6.20
N LYS A 8 3.17 10.37 -5.94
CA LYS A 8 2.74 11.76 -6.15
C LYS A 8 2.43 12.06 -7.62
N LYS A 9 3.27 11.59 -8.54
CA LYS A 9 3.03 11.73 -9.99
C LYS A 9 1.81 10.95 -10.44
N ALA A 10 1.61 9.73 -9.96
CA ALA A 10 0.42 8.93 -10.27
C ALA A 10 -0.87 9.60 -9.76
N MET A 11 -0.83 10.20 -8.58
CA MET A 11 -1.97 10.93 -8.01
C MET A 11 -2.31 12.20 -8.81
N LEU A 12 -1.29 12.97 -9.23
CA LEU A 12 -1.49 14.15 -10.10
C LEU A 12 -2.04 13.77 -11.47
N ALA A 13 -1.53 12.68 -12.06
CA ALA A 13 -2.06 12.15 -13.33
C ALA A 13 -3.51 11.66 -13.18
N GLY A 14 -3.85 11.01 -12.06
CA GLY A 14 -5.22 10.58 -11.75
C GLY A 14 -6.19 11.76 -11.62
N LEU A 15 -5.78 12.85 -10.96
CA LEU A 15 -6.56 14.08 -10.86
C LEU A 15 -6.82 14.71 -12.23
N GLY A 16 -5.79 14.84 -13.08
CA GLY A 16 -5.94 15.40 -14.42
C GLY A 16 -6.83 14.53 -15.33
N ALA A 17 -6.74 13.20 -15.22
CA ALA A 17 -7.62 12.28 -15.94
C ALA A 17 -9.09 12.42 -15.50
N GLN A 18 -9.34 12.61 -14.21
CA GLN A 18 -10.69 12.83 -13.69
C GLN A 18 -11.30 14.15 -14.19
N GLU A 19 -10.50 15.22 -14.25
CA GLU A 19 -10.93 16.53 -14.74
C GLU A 19 -11.26 16.47 -16.24
N LYS A 20 -10.40 15.82 -17.05
CA LYS A 20 -10.65 15.58 -18.48
C LYS A 20 -11.89 14.74 -18.75
N ALA A 21 -12.15 13.71 -17.94
CA ALA A 21 -13.36 12.89 -18.05
C ALA A 21 -14.62 13.72 -17.78
N LYS A 22 -14.56 14.64 -16.81
CA LYS A 22 -15.68 15.52 -16.47
C LYS A 22 -16.00 16.51 -17.60
N GLU A 23 -14.97 17.12 -18.20
CA GLU A 23 -15.12 17.96 -19.41
C GLU A 23 -15.77 17.19 -20.56
N PHE A 24 -15.31 15.96 -20.83
CA PHE A 24 -15.83 15.15 -21.92
C PHE A 24 -17.32 14.81 -21.75
N VAL A 25 -17.74 14.48 -20.52
CA VAL A 25 -19.16 14.23 -20.21
C VAL A 25 -19.99 15.51 -20.39
N ASP A 26 -19.48 16.66 -19.96
CA ASP A 26 -20.16 17.95 -20.14
C ASP A 26 -20.28 18.35 -21.63
N GLU A 27 -19.29 18.02 -22.46
CA GLU A 27 -19.35 18.21 -23.92
C GLU A 27 -20.42 17.35 -24.57
N LEU A 28 -20.54 16.06 -24.20
CA LEU A 28 -21.58 15.17 -24.71
C LEU A 28 -22.99 15.65 -24.34
N VAL A 29 -23.15 16.22 -23.14
CA VAL A 29 -24.41 16.84 -22.72
C VAL A 29 -24.72 18.11 -23.53
N LYS A 30 -23.72 18.97 -23.76
CA LYS A 30 -23.86 20.19 -24.57
C LYS A 30 -24.16 19.89 -26.04
N ALA A 31 -23.56 18.82 -26.59
CA ALA A 31 -23.80 18.35 -27.94
C ALA A 31 -25.21 17.75 -28.11
N GLY A 32 -25.94 17.51 -27.01
CA GLY A 32 -27.26 16.89 -27.02
C GLY A 32 -27.24 15.38 -27.25
N GLU A 33 -26.05 14.77 -27.32
CA GLU A 33 -25.87 13.32 -27.43
C GLU A 33 -26.20 12.58 -26.13
N LEU A 34 -26.28 13.32 -25.02
CA LEU A 34 -26.57 12.77 -23.71
C LEU A 34 -27.49 13.70 -22.91
N SER A 35 -28.55 13.15 -22.33
CA SER A 35 -29.41 13.93 -21.44
C SER A 35 -28.70 14.20 -20.09
N LYS A 36 -29.01 15.32 -19.42
CA LYS A 36 -28.46 15.61 -18.08
C LYS A 36 -28.74 14.49 -17.06
N SER A 37 -29.89 13.83 -17.21
CA SER A 37 -30.31 12.67 -16.43
C SER A 37 -29.33 11.51 -16.60
N ASP A 38 -29.06 11.15 -17.86
CA ASP A 38 -28.22 10.00 -18.19
C ASP A 38 -26.76 10.26 -17.84
N ALA A 39 -26.30 11.50 -17.99
CA ALA A 39 -24.94 11.90 -17.63
C ALA A 39 -24.71 11.76 -16.12
N SER A 40 -25.68 12.20 -15.31
CA SER A 40 -25.60 12.07 -13.86
C SER A 40 -25.62 10.60 -13.42
N SER A 41 -26.43 9.76 -14.06
CA SER A 41 -26.49 8.32 -13.79
C SER A 41 -25.18 7.62 -14.15
N LEU A 42 -24.62 7.89 -15.33
CA LEU A 42 -23.36 7.29 -15.79
C LEU A 42 -22.20 7.68 -14.89
N VAL A 43 -22.08 8.96 -14.53
CA VAL A 43 -21.03 9.42 -13.59
C VAL A 43 -21.17 8.71 -12.25
N LYS A 44 -22.39 8.54 -11.74
CA LYS A 44 -22.65 7.88 -10.45
C LYS A 44 -22.27 6.39 -10.48
N GLU A 45 -22.61 5.68 -11.56
CA GLU A 45 -22.18 4.29 -11.74
C GLU A 45 -20.67 4.16 -11.88
N TRP A 46 -20.03 5.08 -12.61
CA TRP A 46 -18.58 5.10 -12.77
C TRP A 46 -17.86 5.33 -11.45
N VAL A 47 -18.33 6.29 -10.65
CA VAL A 47 -17.78 6.56 -9.31
C VAL A 47 -17.97 5.35 -8.40
N SER A 48 -19.16 4.74 -8.38
CA SER A 48 -19.42 3.54 -7.58
C SER A 48 -18.51 2.38 -7.98
N LYS A 49 -18.37 2.09 -9.28
CA LYS A 49 -17.45 1.05 -9.78
C LYS A 49 -15.98 1.38 -9.49
N ALA A 50 -15.60 2.66 -9.54
CA ALA A 50 -14.26 3.10 -9.23
C ALA A 50 -13.94 2.92 -7.74
N GLU A 51 -14.89 3.19 -6.83
CA GLU A 51 -14.73 2.95 -5.40
C GLU A 51 -14.55 1.46 -5.08
N ASP A 52 -15.36 0.59 -5.69
CA ASP A 52 -15.24 -0.87 -5.52
C ASP A 52 -13.90 -1.38 -6.09
N SER A 53 -13.55 -0.94 -7.29
CA SER A 53 -12.27 -1.28 -7.94
C SER A 53 -11.07 -0.76 -7.13
N ARG A 54 -11.21 0.37 -6.43
CA ARG A 54 -10.13 0.93 -5.60
C ARG A 54 -9.80 0.04 -4.42
N LYS A 55 -10.78 -0.59 -3.77
CA LYS A 55 -10.54 -1.56 -2.69
C LYS A 55 -9.77 -2.78 -3.18
N GLU A 56 -10.20 -3.35 -4.30
CA GLU A 56 -9.49 -4.49 -4.90
C GLU A 56 -8.08 -4.11 -5.37
N PHE A 57 -7.93 -2.93 -5.94
CA PHE A 57 -6.64 -2.40 -6.37
C PHE A 57 -5.69 -2.20 -5.19
N ASP A 58 -6.15 -1.64 -4.08
CA ASP A 58 -5.33 -1.40 -2.89
C ASP A 58 -4.78 -2.73 -2.31
N ASN A 59 -5.62 -3.79 -2.30
CA ASN A 59 -5.19 -5.12 -1.91
C ASN A 59 -4.15 -5.71 -2.89
N LYS A 60 -4.42 -5.64 -4.21
CA LYS A 60 -3.47 -6.13 -5.22
C LYS A 60 -2.13 -5.40 -5.18
N VAL A 61 -2.14 -4.09 -4.91
CA VAL A 61 -0.92 -3.29 -4.77
C VAL A 61 -0.14 -3.71 -3.53
N LYS A 62 -0.81 -3.91 -2.38
CA LYS A 62 -0.16 -4.42 -1.17
C LYS A 62 0.47 -5.79 -1.41
N ASP A 63 -0.24 -6.71 -2.05
CA ASP A 63 0.27 -8.05 -2.37
C ASP A 63 1.45 -7.98 -3.34
N ALA A 64 1.37 -7.14 -4.38
CA ALA A 64 2.47 -6.96 -5.33
C ALA A 64 3.73 -6.38 -4.67
N ILE A 65 3.56 -5.43 -3.75
CA ILE A 65 4.64 -4.86 -2.96
C ILE A 65 5.25 -5.93 -2.05
N ALA A 66 4.43 -6.67 -1.31
CA ALA A 66 4.89 -7.74 -0.42
C ALA A 66 5.67 -8.82 -1.20
N ALA A 67 5.13 -9.30 -2.32
CA ALA A 67 5.78 -10.27 -3.18
C ALA A 67 7.11 -9.75 -3.79
N SER A 68 7.19 -8.44 -4.06
CA SER A 68 8.43 -7.82 -4.53
C SER A 68 9.48 -7.75 -3.43
N PHE A 69 9.09 -7.41 -2.19
CA PHE A 69 9.99 -7.43 -1.03
C PHE A 69 10.50 -8.85 -0.72
N GLU A 70 9.64 -9.87 -0.82
CA GLU A 70 10.06 -11.28 -0.70
C GLU A 70 11.08 -11.66 -1.77
N LYS A 71 10.84 -11.32 -3.04
CA LYS A 71 11.78 -11.63 -4.14
C LYS A 71 13.13 -10.94 -4.01
N LEU A 72 13.15 -9.76 -3.41
CA LEU A 72 14.39 -9.01 -3.15
C LEU A 72 15.08 -9.44 -1.86
N ASN A 73 14.53 -10.43 -1.16
CA ASN A 73 15.05 -10.97 0.10
C ASN A 73 15.27 -9.87 1.17
N ILE A 74 14.44 -8.81 1.12
CA ILE A 74 14.50 -7.68 2.04
C ILE A 74 13.62 -8.04 3.25
N PRO A 75 14.20 -8.20 4.46
CA PRO A 75 13.42 -8.52 5.65
C PRO A 75 12.48 -7.36 6.00
N THR A 76 11.27 -7.71 6.42
CA THR A 76 10.30 -6.72 6.89
C THR A 76 10.69 -6.20 8.28
N ARG A 77 10.07 -5.10 8.72
CA ARG A 77 10.28 -4.57 10.07
C ARG A 77 9.95 -5.61 11.15
N ASP A 78 8.87 -6.36 10.96
CA ASP A 78 8.45 -7.42 11.87
C ASP A 78 9.48 -8.54 11.99
N ASP A 79 10.16 -8.87 10.89
CA ASP A 79 11.22 -9.88 10.89
C ASP A 79 12.43 -9.43 11.70
N ILE A 80 12.79 -8.14 11.59
CA ILE A 80 13.87 -7.53 12.39
C ILE A 80 13.50 -7.55 13.88
N GLU A 81 12.27 -7.15 14.24
CA GLU A 81 11.82 -7.16 15.63
C GLU A 81 11.78 -8.58 16.22
N LYS A 82 11.37 -9.58 15.44
CA LYS A 82 11.44 -10.99 15.84
C LYS A 82 12.87 -11.45 16.08
N MET A 83 13.81 -11.04 15.23
CA MET A 83 15.23 -11.32 15.41
C MET A 83 15.79 -10.67 16.67
N GLU A 84 15.45 -9.40 16.92
CA GLU A 84 15.88 -8.66 18.10
C GLU A 84 15.40 -9.34 19.39
N LYS A 85 14.11 -9.73 19.46
CA LYS A 85 13.56 -10.47 20.61
C LYS A 85 14.27 -11.80 20.85
N LYS A 86 14.56 -12.54 19.77
CA LYS A 86 15.33 -13.80 19.87
C LYS A 86 16.74 -13.54 20.40
N LEU A 87 17.41 -12.49 19.91
CA LEU A 87 18.73 -12.10 20.37
C LEU A 87 18.73 -11.75 21.85
N GLN A 88 17.78 -10.93 22.31
CA GLN A 88 17.63 -10.57 23.72
C GLN A 88 17.40 -11.79 24.61
N ASN A 89 16.56 -12.74 24.18
CA ASN A 89 16.33 -13.98 24.93
C ASN A 89 17.61 -14.81 25.04
N ILE A 90 18.34 -14.98 23.95
CA ILE A 90 19.62 -15.70 23.93
C ILE A 90 20.64 -15.00 24.83
N SER A 91 20.78 -13.68 24.73
CA SER A 91 21.67 -12.89 25.58
C SER A 91 21.32 -13.02 27.07
N ALA A 92 20.03 -12.99 27.42
CA ALA A 92 19.58 -13.18 28.80
C ALA A 92 19.90 -14.59 29.34
N ARG A 93 19.77 -15.62 28.48
CA ARG A 93 20.12 -17.00 28.83
C ARG A 93 21.63 -17.18 28.99
N LEU A 94 22.43 -16.59 28.11
CA LEU A 94 23.90 -16.58 28.22
C LEU A 94 24.34 -15.93 29.54
N ALA A 95 23.84 -14.72 29.84
CA ALA A 95 24.17 -14.03 31.09
C ALA A 95 23.82 -14.87 32.34
N LYS A 96 22.71 -15.62 32.30
CA LYS A 96 22.31 -16.52 33.38
C LYS A 96 23.26 -17.73 33.52
N ILE A 97 23.72 -18.29 32.41
CA ILE A 97 24.66 -19.42 32.40
C ILE A 97 26.04 -18.97 32.92
N GLU A 98 26.55 -17.85 32.42
CA GLU A 98 27.83 -17.26 32.85
C GLU A 98 27.83 -16.89 34.35
N SER A 99 26.68 -16.41 34.86
CA SER A 99 26.50 -16.14 36.30
C SER A 99 26.43 -17.41 37.17
N THR A 100 26.19 -18.58 36.57
CA THR A 100 26.07 -19.87 37.27
C THR A 100 27.41 -20.62 37.27
N GLU A 101 28.22 -20.51 36.20
CA GLU A 101 29.56 -21.13 36.14
C GLU A 101 30.59 -20.43 37.04
N GLY A 102 30.45 -19.14 37.32
CA GLY A 102 31.33 -18.39 38.24
C GLY A 102 31.18 -18.72 39.74
N LYS A 103 30.24 -19.57 40.14
CA LYS A 103 30.00 -19.96 41.55
C LYS A 103 30.37 -21.41 41.89
N GLY A 104 30.93 -22.16 40.94
CA GLY A 104 31.32 -23.57 41.12
C GLY A 104 32.81 -23.83 41.36
N GLY A 105 33.66 -22.80 41.36
CA GLY A 105 35.10 -22.91 41.63
C GLY A 105 35.48 -22.29 42.97
N VAL A 106 35.24 -23.01 44.06
CA VAL A 106 35.95 -22.86 45.34
C VAL A 106 36.70 -24.16 45.60
#